data_AF-A0A6I7Q4S8-F1
#
_entry.id   AF-A0A6I7Q4S8-F1
#
_cell.length_a   1.000
_cell.length_b   1.000
_cell.length_c   1.000
_cell.angle_alpha   90.00
_cell.angle_beta   90.00
_cell.angle_gamma   90.00
#
_symmetry.space_group_name_H-M   'P 1'
#
loop_
_entity.id
_entity.type
_entity.pdbx_description
1 polymer ?
#
loop_
_entity_poly.entity_id
_entity_poly.type
_entity_poly.pdbx_seq_one_letter_code
_entity_poly.pdbx_strand_id
1 'polypeptide(L)'
;MNRDFSLLIGLLAALFGAVLMWVYLGAILADPGPRLADLALELLPRAGMANPATAVLLNYRAYDTLLELVLLFAAILGIWSVGPAHPGFVPAGAALRAMVGWAVPLLLLAAGYMLWVGFDAPGGA
;
A
#
# COMPACT_ATOMS: atom_id res chain seq x y z
N MET A 1 -1.72 39.06 -8.60
CA MET A 1 -1.22 37.88 -9.34
C MET A 1 -1.08 38.31 -10.80
N ASN A 2 0.14 38.26 -11.36
CA ASN A 2 0.41 38.84 -12.69
C ASN A 2 -0.32 38.06 -13.79
N ARG A 3 -0.88 38.78 -14.77
CA ARG A 3 -1.66 38.21 -15.89
C ARG A 3 -0.90 37.11 -16.63
N ASP A 4 0.42 37.28 -16.81
CA ASP A 4 1.29 36.30 -17.48
C ASP A 4 1.46 35.01 -16.66
N PHE A 5 1.49 35.12 -15.34
CA PHE A 5 1.56 33.97 -14.43
C PHE A 5 0.27 33.14 -14.48
N SER A 6 -0.89 33.80 -14.53
CA SER A 6 -2.18 33.13 -14.70
C SER A 6 -2.32 32.45 -16.07
N LEU A 7 -1.79 33.06 -17.15
CA LEU A 7 -1.77 32.45 -18.49
C LEU A 7 -0.84 31.24 -18.55
N LEU A 8 0.34 31.31 -17.92
CA LEU A 8 1.28 30.19 -17.85
C LEU A 8 0.68 29.01 -17.08
N ILE A 9 0.03 29.26 -15.94
CA ILE A 9 -0.68 28.20 -15.19
C ILE A 9 -1.81 27.60 -16.04
N GLY A 10 -2.59 28.44 -16.73
CA GLY A 10 -3.65 27.97 -17.62
C GLY A 10 -3.14 27.08 -18.75
N LEU A 11 -2.01 27.46 -19.37
CA LEU A 11 -1.37 26.67 -20.41
C LEU A 11 -0.85 25.33 -19.87
N LEU A 12 -0.17 25.33 -18.71
CA LEU A 12 0.32 24.11 -18.08
C LEU A 12 -0.82 23.17 -17.68
N ALA A 13 -1.90 23.70 -17.13
CA ALA A 13 -3.09 22.92 -16.79
C ALA A 13 -3.77 22.34 -18.03
N ALA A 14 -3.88 23.11 -19.11
CA ALA A 14 -4.43 22.64 -20.38
C ALA A 14 -3.56 21.55 -21.02
N LEU A 15 -2.24 21.71 -20.99
CA LEU A 15 -1.30 20.71 -21.47
C LEU A 15 -1.42 19.42 -20.66
N PHE A 16 -1.45 19.52 -19.33
CA PHE A 16 -1.62 18.37 -18.45
C PHE A 16 -2.96 17.67 -18.71
N GLY A 17 -4.04 18.42 -18.85
CA GLY A 17 -5.35 17.90 -19.23
C GLY A 17 -5.34 17.19 -20.58
N ALA A 18 -4.66 17.74 -21.58
CA ALA A 18 -4.52 17.12 -22.90
C ALA A 18 -3.71 15.82 -22.84
N VAL A 19 -2.63 15.78 -22.05
CA VAL A 19 -1.84 14.54 -21.83
C VAL A 19 -2.69 13.48 -21.13
N LEU A 20 -3.42 13.84 -20.07
CA LEU A 20 -4.31 12.91 -19.38
C LEU A 20 -5.42 12.39 -20.30
N MET A 21 -6.03 13.28 -21.09
CA MET A 21 -7.05 12.90 -22.07
C MET A 21 -6.48 11.95 -23.13
N TRP A 22 -5.25 12.21 -23.60
CA TRP A 22 -4.58 11.34 -24.55
C TRP A 22 -4.30 9.95 -23.98
N VAL A 23 -3.78 9.87 -22.74
CA VAL A 23 -3.56 8.60 -22.03
C VAL A 23 -4.88 7.86 -21.82
N TYR A 24 -5.95 8.57 -21.43
CA TYR A 24 -7.27 7.99 -21.21
C TYR A 24 -7.88 7.42 -22.49
N LEU A 25 -7.85 8.19 -23.59
CA LEU A 25 -8.32 7.71 -24.90
C LEU A 25 -7.49 6.52 -25.37
N GLY A 26 -6.17 6.56 -25.21
CA GLY A 26 -5.29 5.43 -25.50
C GLY A 26 -5.67 4.18 -24.71
N ALA A 27 -5.98 4.33 -23.42
CA ALA A 27 -6.35 3.21 -22.56
C ALA A 27 -7.71 2.58 -22.91
N ILE A 28 -8.71 3.38 -23.30
CA ILE A 28 -10.04 2.87 -23.66
C ILE A 28 -10.08 2.27 -25.07
N LEU A 29 -9.28 2.82 -25.99
CA LEU A 29 -9.21 2.34 -27.36
C LEU A 29 -8.26 1.15 -27.52
N ALA A 30 -7.37 0.91 -26.56
CA ALA A 30 -6.50 -0.26 -26.56
C ALA A 30 -7.30 -1.55 -26.34
N ASP A 31 -6.90 -2.62 -27.04
CA ASP A 31 -7.34 -3.97 -26.68
C ASP A 31 -6.75 -4.30 -25.29
N PRO A 32 -7.58 -4.55 -24.28
CA PRO A 32 -7.10 -4.85 -22.93
C PRO A 32 -6.31 -6.16 -22.85
N GLY A 33 -6.35 -7.00 -23.89
CA GLY A 33 -5.71 -8.30 -23.91
C GLY A 33 -6.33 -9.27 -22.88
N PRO A 34 -5.65 -10.38 -22.54
CA PRO A 34 -6.14 -11.30 -21.54
C PRO A 34 -6.21 -10.64 -20.15
N ARG A 35 -7.21 -11.02 -19.35
CA ARG A 35 -7.33 -10.50 -17.99
C ARG A 35 -6.11 -10.94 -17.18
N LEU A 36 -5.44 -9.99 -16.54
CA LEU A 36 -4.26 -10.26 -15.69
C LEU A 36 -4.56 -11.26 -14.57
N ALA A 37 -5.80 -11.32 -14.08
CA ALA A 37 -6.21 -12.29 -13.07
C ALA A 37 -6.12 -13.74 -13.59
N ASP A 38 -6.54 -13.98 -14.84
CA ASP A 38 -6.52 -15.32 -15.43
C ASP A 38 -5.08 -15.77 -15.66
N LEU A 39 -4.24 -14.85 -16.17
CA LEU A 39 -2.80 -15.09 -16.34
C LEU A 39 -2.09 -15.35 -15.00
N ALA A 40 -2.42 -14.60 -13.96
CA ALA A 40 -1.85 -14.80 -12.62
C ALA A 40 -2.24 -16.16 -12.03
N LEU A 41 -3.47 -16.63 -12.25
CA LEU A 41 -3.91 -17.95 -11.83
C LEU A 41 -3.23 -19.07 -12.63
N GLU A 42 -3.05 -18.90 -13.94
CA GLU A 42 -2.33 -19.85 -14.79
C GLU A 42 -0.87 -20.01 -14.36
N LEU A 43 -0.23 -18.90 -13.98
CA LEU A 43 1.18 -18.88 -13.56
C LEU A 43 1.37 -19.22 -12.08
N LEU A 44 0.30 -19.34 -11.29
CA LEU A 44 0.36 -19.59 -9.85
C LEU A 44 1.23 -20.80 -9.46
N PRO A 45 1.17 -21.95 -10.17
CA PRO A 45 2.04 -23.10 -9.86
C PRO A 45 3.54 -22.79 -9.97
N ARG A 46 3.92 -21.75 -10.73
CA ARG A 46 5.31 -21.27 -10.85
C ARG A 46 5.67 -20.20 -9.81
N ALA A 47 4.68 -19.60 -9.14
CA ALA A 47 4.90 -18.55 -8.14
C ALA A 47 5.55 -19.08 -6.85
N GLY A 48 5.56 -20.41 -6.66
CA GLY A 48 6.13 -21.06 -5.50
C GLY A 48 5.33 -20.85 -4.22
N MET A 49 4.03 -20.54 -4.32
CA MET A 49 3.08 -20.43 -3.19
C MET A 49 1.66 -20.81 -3.65
N ALA A 50 0.81 -21.26 -2.72
CA ALA A 50 -0.55 -21.72 -3.05
C ALA A 50 -1.61 -20.60 -2.98
N ASN A 51 -1.37 -19.56 -2.18
CA ASN A 51 -2.30 -18.45 -2.04
C ASN A 51 -2.17 -17.46 -3.23
N PRO A 52 -3.22 -17.27 -4.07
CA PRO A 52 -3.17 -16.39 -5.22
C PRO A 52 -3.02 -14.92 -4.87
N ALA A 53 -3.59 -14.46 -3.75
CA ALA A 53 -3.49 -13.05 -3.35
C ALA A 53 -2.05 -12.72 -2.91
N THR A 54 -1.45 -13.58 -2.08
CA THR A 54 -0.05 -13.45 -1.69
C THR A 54 0.87 -13.54 -2.91
N ALA A 55 0.52 -14.35 -3.92
CA ALA A 55 1.28 -14.44 -5.17
C ALA A 55 1.29 -13.17 -5.99
N VAL A 56 0.13 -12.52 -6.09
CA VAL A 56 0.06 -11.21 -6.73
C VAL A 56 0.88 -10.20 -5.93
N LEU A 57 0.70 -10.13 -4.62
CA LEU A 57 1.30 -9.08 -3.79
C LEU A 57 2.82 -9.21 -3.63
N LEU A 58 3.35 -10.42 -3.45
CA LEU A 58 4.76 -10.65 -3.15
C LEU A 58 5.60 -11.14 -4.33
N ASN A 59 4.98 -11.53 -5.45
CA ASN A 59 5.70 -12.00 -6.65
C ASN A 59 5.39 -11.12 -7.86
N TYR A 60 4.15 -11.13 -8.36
CA TYR A 60 3.81 -10.42 -9.60
C TYR A 60 3.80 -8.89 -9.46
N ARG A 61 3.48 -8.38 -8.27
CA ARG A 61 3.40 -6.95 -7.92
C ARG A 61 4.22 -6.61 -6.67
N ALA A 62 5.34 -7.32 -6.50
CA ALA A 62 6.26 -7.12 -5.37
C ALA A 62 6.77 -5.67 -5.24
N TYR A 63 6.87 -4.93 -6.34
CA TYR A 63 7.26 -3.53 -6.29
C TYR A 63 6.21 -2.64 -5.61
N ASP A 64 4.93 -2.91 -5.81
CA ASP A 64 3.87 -2.11 -5.20
C ASP A 64 3.84 -2.32 -3.68
N THR A 65 4.01 -3.56 -3.21
CA THR A 65 4.12 -3.88 -1.77
C THR A 65 5.44 -3.38 -1.16
N LEU A 66 6.56 -3.42 -1.89
CA LEU A 66 7.81 -2.82 -1.43
C LEU A 66 7.67 -1.31 -1.26
N LEU A 67 7.04 -0.63 -2.23
CA LEU A 67 6.82 0.82 -2.15
C LEU A 67 5.85 1.19 -1.04
N GLU A 68 4.86 0.34 -0.73
CA GLU A 68 4.02 0.51 0.45
C GLU A 68 4.85 0.51 1.74
N LEU A 69 5.76 -0.47 1.92
CA LEU A 69 6.66 -0.51 3.08
C LEU A 69 7.59 0.70 3.14
N VAL A 70 8.15 1.13 2.00
CA VAL A 70 8.97 2.35 1.92
C VAL A 70 8.16 3.58 2.33
N LEU A 71 6.91 3.69 1.88
CA LEU A 71 6.03 4.80 2.21
C LEU A 71 5.66 4.80 3.70
N LEU A 72 5.31 3.64 4.27
CA LEU A 72 5.05 3.50 5.71
C LEU A 72 6.28 3.87 6.54
N PHE A 73 7.46 3.42 6.11
CA PHE A 73 8.72 3.79 6.75
C PHE A 73 8.98 5.30 6.65
N ALA A 74 8.80 5.89 5.48
CA ALA A 74 8.91 7.34 5.28
C ALA A 74 7.89 8.12 6.14
N ALA A 75 6.68 7.60 6.32
CA ALA A 75 5.68 8.20 7.21
C ALA A 75 6.14 8.17 8.69
N ILE A 76 6.73 7.06 9.15
CA ILE A 76 7.31 6.96 10.49
C ILE A 76 8.44 7.98 10.67
N LEU A 77 9.36 8.09 9.71
CA LEU A 77 10.43 9.09 9.72
C LEU A 77 9.87 10.52 9.72
N GLY A 78 8.81 10.76 8.93
CA GLY A 78 8.08 12.02 8.89
C GLY A 78 7.54 12.39 10.27
N ILE A 79 6.83 11.48 10.93
CA ILE A 79 6.30 11.66 12.29
C ILE A 79 7.42 12.00 13.28
N TRP A 80 8.55 11.28 13.22
CA TRP A 80 9.69 11.53 14.10
C TRP A 80 10.40 12.86 13.85
N SER A 81 10.32 13.39 12.62
CA SER A 81 10.96 14.67 12.26
C SER A 81 10.18 15.91 12.72
N VAL A 82 8.88 15.80 12.98
CA VAL A 82 8.01 16.92 13.39
C VAL A 82 8.34 17.44 14.79
N GLY A 83 9.10 16.68 15.58
CA GLY A 83 9.55 17.04 16.91
C GLY A 83 8.92 16.19 18.01
N PRO A 84 9.21 16.50 19.29
CA PRO A 84 8.72 15.70 20.41
C PRO A 84 7.19 15.71 20.44
N ALA A 85 6.61 14.51 20.59
CA ALA A 85 5.18 14.38 20.82
C ALA A 85 4.80 15.22 22.05
N HIS A 86 3.69 15.95 21.96
CA HIS A 86 3.11 16.55 23.15
C HIS A 86 2.84 15.45 24.18
N PRO A 87 3.19 15.66 25.46
CA PRO A 87 2.95 14.68 26.50
C PRO A 87 1.45 14.40 26.58
N GLY A 88 1.06 13.28 25.98
CA GLY A 88 -0.29 12.78 25.93
C GLY A 88 -0.40 11.54 26.81
N PHE A 89 -1.51 11.48 27.53
CA PHE A 89 -2.06 10.39 28.35
C PHE A 89 -1.78 10.43 29.85
N VAL A 90 -2.91 10.47 30.57
CA VAL A 90 -3.05 10.04 31.97
C VAL A 90 -2.54 8.60 32.08
N PRO A 91 -1.85 8.22 33.16
CA PRO A 91 -1.43 6.84 33.39
C PRO A 91 -2.60 5.86 33.19
N ALA A 92 -2.40 4.82 32.39
CA ALA A 92 -3.43 3.82 32.12
C ALA A 92 -3.99 3.22 33.43
N GLY A 93 -5.29 2.91 33.48
CA GLY A 93 -5.85 2.19 34.62
C GLY A 93 -5.27 0.77 34.75
N ALA A 94 -5.39 0.15 35.93
CA ALA A 94 -4.88 -1.21 36.16
C ALA A 94 -5.46 -2.26 35.19
N ALA A 95 -6.75 -2.14 34.86
CA ALA A 95 -7.41 -3.02 33.91
C ALA A 95 -6.84 -2.92 32.49
N LEU A 96 -6.63 -1.70 31.98
CA LEU A 96 -6.05 -1.49 30.64
C LEU A 96 -4.61 -2.02 30.57
N ARG A 97 -3.80 -1.78 31.62
CA ARG A 97 -2.44 -2.35 31.69
C ARG A 97 -2.45 -3.87 31.66
N ALA A 98 -3.32 -4.50 32.45
CA ALA A 98 -3.44 -5.96 32.47
C ALA A 98 -3.90 -6.50 31.09
N MET A 99 -4.85 -5.84 30.45
CA MET A 99 -5.31 -6.20 29.10
C MET A 99 -4.18 -6.12 28.07
N VAL A 100 -3.43 -5.01 28.03
CA VAL A 100 -2.30 -4.83 27.11
C VAL A 100 -1.21 -5.87 27.34
N GLY A 101 -0.93 -6.20 28.60
CA GLY A 101 0.06 -7.23 28.96
C GLY A 101 -0.24 -8.61 28.37
N TRP A 102 -1.51 -8.95 28.15
CA TRP A 102 -1.92 -10.20 27.50
C TRP A 102 -2.17 -10.04 26.00
N ALA A 103 -2.80 -8.95 25.60
CA ALA A 103 -3.20 -8.71 24.21
C ALA A 103 -1.99 -8.57 23.29
N VAL A 104 -0.94 -7.82 23.70
CA VAL A 104 0.22 -7.57 22.83
C VAL A 104 0.97 -8.86 22.49
N PRO A 105 1.36 -9.72 23.46
CA PRO A 105 1.99 -11.00 23.13
C PRO A 105 1.13 -11.89 22.24
N LEU A 106 -0.18 -11.95 22.51
CA LEU A 106 -1.10 -12.75 21.70
C LEU A 106 -1.20 -12.22 20.26
N LEU A 107 -1.26 -10.90 20.08
CA LEU A 107 -1.28 -10.26 18.77
C LEU A 107 0.02 -10.51 18.01
N LEU A 108 1.18 -10.51 18.68
CA LEU A 108 2.45 -10.85 18.06
C LEU A 108 2.49 -12.30 17.56
N LEU A 109 1.99 -13.25 18.36
CA LEU A 109 1.86 -14.65 17.95
C LEU A 109 0.89 -14.81 16.77
N ALA A 110 -0.26 -14.12 16.82
CA ALA A 110 -1.23 -14.14 15.74
C ALA A 110 -0.65 -13.54 14.44
N ALA A 111 0.07 -12.43 14.53
CA ALA A 111 0.74 -11.82 13.38
C ALA A 111 1.80 -12.75 12.78
N GLY A 112 2.63 -13.39 13.61
CA GLY A 112 3.61 -14.38 13.15
C GLY A 112 2.97 -15.60 12.50
N TYR A 113 1.86 -16.09 13.07
CA TYR A 113 1.09 -17.18 12.47
C TYR A 113 0.48 -16.79 11.13
N MET A 114 -0.11 -15.59 11.02
CA MET A 114 -0.68 -15.08 9.78
C MET A 114 0.39 -14.94 8.68
N LEU A 115 1.58 -14.43 9.03
CA LEU A 115 2.71 -14.36 8.11
C LEU A 115 3.14 -15.74 7.60
N TRP A 116 3.15 -16.75 8.48
CA TRP A 116 3.51 -18.12 8.11
C TRP A 116 2.44 -18.81 7.27
N VAL A 117 1.18 -18.81 7.72
CA VAL A 117 0.07 -19.48 7.02
C VAL A 117 -0.31 -18.77 5.72
N GLY A 118 0.07 -17.50 5.59
CA GLY A 118 -0.17 -16.63 4.46
C GLY A 118 0.27 -17.15 3.09
N PHE A 119 1.20 -18.10 3.09
CA PHE A 119 1.67 -18.83 1.92
C PHE A 119 0.59 -19.73 1.30
N ASP A 120 -0.29 -20.28 2.14
CA ASP A 120 -1.34 -21.23 1.75
C ASP A 120 -2.76 -20.68 1.96
N ALA A 121 -2.94 -19.79 2.94
CA ALA A 121 -4.22 -19.24 3.36
C ALA A 121 -4.21 -17.70 3.37
N PRO A 122 -5.37 -17.02 3.44
CA PRO A 122 -5.44 -15.56 3.47
C PRO A 122 -4.66 -14.95 4.65
N GLY A 123 -3.96 -13.83 4.42
CA GLY A 123 -3.29 -13.04 5.47
C GLY A 123 -1.76 -12.96 5.43
N GLY A 124 -1.12 -13.26 4.29
CA GLY A 124 0.34 -13.39 4.16
C GLY A 124 1.16 -12.18 3.71
N ALA A 125 0.49 -11.08 3.32
CA ALA A 125 1.11 -9.84 2.86
C ALA A 125 0.58 -8.67 3.67
#